data_AF-A0AAW0E0U8-F1
#
_entry.id   AF-A0AAW0E0U8-F1
#
_cell.length_a   1.000
_cell.length_b   1.000
_cell.length_c   1.000
_cell.angle_alpha   90.00
_cell.angle_beta   90.00
_cell.angle_gamma   90.00
#
_symmetry.space_group_name_H-M   'P 1'
#
loop_
_entity.id
_entity.type
_entity.pdbx_description
1 polymer ?
#
loop_
_entity_poly.entity_id
_entity_poly.type
_entity_poly.pdbx_seq_one_letter_code
_entity_poly.pdbx_strand_id
1 'polypeptide(L)'
;MVSLLMLTLLAFTTFAHACEELCKNGTTDELVKKFWPIIDDVFTQAERDIGVSKCLQPMRIAYNDTVSESIKHDVFKLFKGKCQRNGVEPEGCPNPSCPVICGTPGSMCYHYDKLEDLAFNAVHSILYNITQPTSPVFQQVYSSIARSKSRRETAYMRFQPRAYAPDLPLPFDFMRQPLVIRSTLDDLYARDSSRLTEISSGLSLELQKKCGYEPHGSKKDLGSRCSWKKEMCSFILQYP
;
A
#
# COMPACT_ATOMS: atom_id res chain seq x y z
N MET A 1 -8.45 56.62 -8.65
CA MET A 1 -7.11 55.96 -8.68
C MET A 1 -6.87 54.94 -7.56
N VAL A 2 -7.79 54.74 -6.60
CA VAL A 2 -7.64 53.71 -5.54
C VAL A 2 -7.90 52.27 -6.04
N SER A 3 -8.61 52.10 -7.17
CA SER A 3 -9.05 50.78 -7.64
C SER A 3 -7.95 49.88 -8.22
N LEU A 4 -6.83 50.42 -8.73
CA LEU A 4 -5.77 49.62 -9.34
C LEU A 4 -4.83 48.97 -8.31
N LEU A 5 -4.70 49.57 -7.12
CA LEU A 5 -3.79 49.12 -6.05
C LEU A 5 -4.37 47.95 -5.23
N MET A 6 -5.69 47.81 -5.20
CA MET A 6 -6.36 46.64 -4.61
C MET A 6 -6.27 45.39 -5.50
N LEU A 7 -6.21 45.55 -6.83
CA LEU A 7 -6.09 44.41 -7.75
C LEU A 7 -4.70 43.76 -7.71
N THR A 8 -3.64 44.53 -7.44
CA THR A 8 -2.27 43.98 -7.37
C THR A 8 -2.01 43.18 -6.09
N LEU A 9 -2.63 43.52 -4.95
CA LEU A 9 -2.45 42.79 -3.69
C LEU A 9 -3.12 41.40 -3.69
N LEU A 10 -4.25 41.23 -4.39
CA LEU A 10 -4.92 39.93 -4.51
C LEU A 10 -4.10 38.94 -5.34
N ALA A 11 -3.38 39.41 -6.36
CA ALA A 11 -2.59 38.55 -7.24
C ALA A 11 -1.45 37.82 -6.52
N PHE A 12 -0.80 38.40 -5.51
CA PHE A 12 0.32 37.73 -4.82
C PHE A 12 -0.11 36.58 -3.91
N THR A 13 -1.33 36.61 -3.38
CA THR A 13 -1.82 35.56 -2.48
C THR A 13 -2.13 34.25 -3.21
N THR A 14 -2.50 34.32 -4.50
CA THR A 14 -2.84 33.14 -5.30
C THR A 14 -1.59 32.38 -5.77
N PHE A 15 -0.49 33.07 -6.07
CA PHE A 15 0.77 32.41 -6.47
C PHE A 15 1.38 31.58 -5.34
N ALA A 16 1.37 32.10 -4.09
CA ALA A 16 1.93 31.37 -2.96
C ALA A 16 1.16 30.07 -2.65
N HIS A 17 -0.17 30.10 -2.81
CA HIS A 17 -1.00 28.91 -2.56
C HIS A 17 -0.83 27.84 -3.65
N ALA A 18 -0.65 28.25 -4.90
CA ALA A 18 -0.42 27.33 -6.01
C ALA A 18 0.91 26.57 -5.86
N CYS A 19 1.98 27.22 -5.39
CA CYS A 19 3.26 26.57 -5.15
C CYS A 19 3.18 25.52 -4.03
N GLU A 20 2.41 25.78 -2.98
CA GLU A 20 2.24 24.84 -1.87
C GLU A 20 1.55 23.55 -2.32
N GLU A 21 0.44 23.63 -3.07
CA GLU A 21 -0.26 22.44 -3.56
C GLU A 21 0.58 21.64 -4.58
N LEU A 22 1.37 22.32 -5.43
CA LEU A 22 2.30 21.65 -6.34
C LEU A 22 3.39 20.88 -5.59
N CYS A 23 3.98 21.48 -4.56
CA CYS A 23 4.97 20.82 -3.70
C CYS A 23 4.35 19.61 -2.98
N LYS A 24 3.14 19.78 -2.41
CA LYS A 24 2.43 18.70 -1.72
C LYS A 24 2.16 17.51 -2.63
N ASN A 25 1.53 17.77 -3.77
CA ASN A 25 1.13 16.74 -4.71
C ASN A 25 2.38 16.06 -5.29
N GLY A 26 3.36 16.83 -5.76
CA GLY A 26 4.56 16.27 -6.36
C GLY A 26 5.42 15.47 -5.39
N THR A 27 5.57 15.92 -4.13
CA THR A 27 6.27 15.14 -3.10
C THR A 27 5.53 13.84 -2.78
N THR A 28 4.20 13.90 -2.68
CA THR A 28 3.36 12.72 -2.45
C THR A 28 3.50 11.72 -3.60
N ASP A 29 3.39 12.17 -4.84
CA ASP A 29 3.45 11.33 -6.03
C ASP A 29 4.81 10.63 -6.15
N GLU A 30 5.90 11.33 -5.88
CA GLU A 30 7.23 10.74 -5.93
C GLU A 30 7.42 9.73 -4.76
N LEU A 31 6.89 9.99 -3.57
CA LEU A 31 6.87 8.98 -2.48
C LEU A 31 6.08 7.73 -2.89
N VAL A 32 4.87 7.89 -3.43
CA VAL A 32 4.03 6.78 -3.91
C VAL A 32 4.78 5.94 -4.94
N LYS A 33 5.42 6.60 -5.91
CA LYS A 33 6.24 5.95 -6.94
C LYS A 33 7.42 5.17 -6.37
N LYS A 34 8.03 5.63 -5.27
CA LYS A 34 9.13 4.90 -4.59
C LYS A 34 8.62 3.70 -3.79
N PHE A 35 7.48 3.82 -3.12
CA PHE A 35 6.88 2.71 -2.38
C PHE A 35 6.27 1.63 -3.27
N TRP A 36 5.73 2.00 -4.44
CA TRP A 36 4.98 1.09 -5.30
C TRP A 36 5.74 -0.21 -5.65
N PRO A 37 7.01 -0.21 -6.09
CA PRO A 37 7.73 -1.45 -6.39
C PRO A 37 7.85 -2.41 -5.20
N ILE A 38 7.98 -1.89 -3.98
CA ILE A 38 8.07 -2.70 -2.76
C ILE A 38 6.72 -3.35 -2.46
N ILE A 39 5.65 -2.56 -2.56
CA ILE A 39 4.28 -3.01 -2.34
C ILE A 39 3.85 -4.02 -3.40
N ASP A 40 4.21 -3.77 -4.66
CA ASP A 40 3.96 -4.66 -5.78
C ASP A 40 4.64 -6.03 -5.58
N ASP A 41 5.88 -6.04 -5.10
CA ASP A 41 6.61 -7.27 -4.77
C ASP A 41 5.98 -8.02 -3.58
N VAL A 42 5.53 -7.31 -2.54
CA VAL A 42 4.79 -7.90 -1.41
C VAL A 42 3.51 -8.59 -1.89
N PHE A 43 2.70 -7.93 -2.72
CA PHE A 43 1.50 -8.54 -3.29
C PHE A 43 1.83 -9.71 -4.21
N THR A 44 2.87 -9.59 -5.04
CA THR A 44 3.26 -10.66 -5.97
C THR A 44 3.75 -11.89 -5.22
N GLN A 45 4.50 -11.71 -4.14
CA GLN A 45 4.92 -12.81 -3.27
C GLN A 45 3.72 -13.50 -2.63
N ALA A 46 2.77 -12.75 -2.09
CA ALA A 46 1.57 -13.33 -1.50
C ALA A 46 0.70 -14.07 -2.54
N GLU A 47 0.59 -13.58 -3.77
CA GLU A 47 -0.09 -14.31 -4.85
C GLU A 47 0.60 -15.64 -5.18
N ARG A 48 1.94 -15.69 -5.15
CA ARG A 48 2.70 -16.94 -5.29
C ARG A 48 2.39 -17.90 -4.14
N ASP A 49 2.34 -17.40 -2.91
CA ASP A 49 2.06 -18.20 -1.72
C ASP A 49 0.62 -18.74 -1.68
N ILE A 50 -0.34 -17.99 -2.24
CA ILE A 50 -1.74 -18.42 -2.43
C ILE A 50 -1.86 -19.44 -3.57
N GLY A 51 -1.00 -19.34 -4.60
CA GLY A 51 -1.05 -20.18 -5.80
C GLY A 51 -2.16 -19.79 -6.78
N VAL A 52 -2.67 -18.56 -6.71
CA VAL A 52 -3.68 -18.01 -7.62
C VAL A 52 -3.20 -16.65 -8.14
N SER A 53 -2.84 -16.61 -9.43
CA SER A 53 -2.34 -15.39 -10.07
C SER A 53 -3.39 -14.28 -10.11
N LYS A 54 -2.97 -13.03 -9.88
CA LYS A 54 -3.81 -11.82 -9.95
C LYS A 54 -5.01 -11.82 -8.99
N CYS A 55 -5.01 -12.67 -7.96
CA CYS A 55 -6.10 -12.71 -6.99
C CYS A 55 -6.12 -11.48 -6.08
N LEU A 56 -4.98 -10.79 -5.90
CA LEU A 56 -4.87 -9.59 -5.08
C LEU A 56 -5.06 -8.28 -5.87
N GLN A 57 -5.47 -8.37 -7.14
CA GLN A 57 -5.76 -7.19 -7.96
C GLN A 57 -6.73 -6.19 -7.31
N PRO A 58 -7.82 -6.61 -6.63
CA PRO A 58 -8.68 -5.68 -5.91
C PRO A 58 -7.95 -4.88 -4.81
N MET A 59 -7.01 -5.51 -4.10
CA MET A 59 -6.20 -4.83 -3.08
C MET A 59 -5.21 -3.85 -3.70
N ARG A 60 -4.60 -4.19 -4.84
CA ARG A 60 -3.71 -3.28 -5.58
C ARG A 60 -4.43 -2.02 -6.04
N ILE A 61 -5.65 -2.16 -6.56
CA ILE A 61 -6.50 -1.03 -6.98
C ILE A 61 -6.84 -0.17 -5.77
N ALA A 62 -7.38 -0.78 -4.70
CA ALA A 62 -7.75 -0.06 -3.48
C ALA A 62 -6.55 0.67 -2.84
N TYR A 63 -5.37 0.07 -2.87
CA TYR A 63 -4.13 0.71 -2.42
C TYR A 63 -3.81 1.96 -3.27
N ASN A 64 -3.78 1.82 -4.60
CA ASN A 64 -3.45 2.93 -5.50
C ASN A 64 -4.45 4.09 -5.40
N ASP A 65 -5.73 3.79 -5.23
CA ASP A 65 -6.78 4.81 -5.11
C ASP A 65 -6.68 5.60 -3.79
N THR A 66 -6.07 5.02 -2.75
CA THR A 66 -6.06 5.60 -1.39
C THR A 66 -4.70 6.20 -0.99
N VAL A 67 -3.60 5.67 -1.54
CA VAL A 67 -2.24 5.95 -1.05
C VAL A 67 -1.84 7.42 -1.14
N SER A 68 -2.14 8.09 -2.26
CA SER A 68 -1.76 9.49 -2.44
C SER A 68 -2.42 10.38 -1.40
N GLU A 69 -3.74 10.23 -1.19
CA GLU A 69 -4.46 11.06 -0.21
C GLU A 69 -4.01 10.77 1.22
N SER A 70 -3.76 9.51 1.58
CA SER A 70 -3.30 9.15 2.92
C SER A 70 -1.90 9.72 3.23
N ILE A 71 -0.95 9.58 2.30
CA ILE A 71 0.41 10.15 2.46
C ILE A 71 0.32 11.67 2.56
N LYS A 72 -0.44 12.30 1.66
CA LYS A 72 -0.63 13.76 1.66
C LYS A 72 -1.21 14.22 3.00
N HIS A 73 -2.25 13.55 3.49
CA HIS A 73 -2.86 13.88 4.78
C HIS A 73 -1.87 13.76 5.93
N ASP A 74 -1.21 12.62 6.10
CA ASP A 74 -0.37 12.34 7.27
C ASP A 74 0.92 13.18 7.27
N VAL A 75 1.56 13.35 6.11
CA VAL A 75 2.78 14.17 5.99
C VAL A 75 2.46 15.65 6.20
N PHE A 76 1.49 16.21 5.46
CA PHE A 76 1.23 17.66 5.50
C PHE A 76 0.37 18.11 6.67
N LYS A 77 -0.18 17.18 7.47
CA LYS A 77 -0.68 17.48 8.80
C LYS A 77 0.43 17.96 9.73
N LEU A 78 1.66 17.42 9.61
CA LEU A 78 2.82 17.86 10.38
C LEU A 78 3.59 18.98 9.66
N PHE A 79 3.87 18.82 8.37
CA PHE A 79 4.63 19.76 7.56
C PHE A 79 3.72 20.85 6.97
N LYS A 80 3.24 21.77 7.82
CA LYS A 80 2.30 22.84 7.42
C LYS A 80 2.99 24.05 6.79
N GLY A 81 2.36 24.64 5.77
CA GLY A 81 2.85 25.83 5.07
C GLY A 81 3.12 27.05 5.98
N LYS A 82 4.08 27.87 5.53
CA LYS A 82 4.71 29.05 6.18
C LYS A 82 5.32 28.77 7.56
N CYS A 83 6.64 28.96 7.68
CA CYS A 83 7.35 28.84 8.95
C CYS A 83 7.08 30.01 9.92
N GLN A 84 5.99 30.78 9.77
CA GLN A 84 5.71 31.93 10.62
C GLN A 84 5.27 31.47 12.02
N ARG A 85 6.05 31.80 13.05
CA ARG A 85 5.59 31.75 14.44
C ARG A 85 5.13 33.15 14.84
N ASN A 86 3.84 33.32 15.12
CA ASN A 86 3.25 34.61 15.50
C ASN A 86 3.48 35.72 14.45
N GLY A 87 3.47 35.37 13.16
CA GLY A 87 3.72 36.31 12.06
C GLY A 87 5.20 36.68 11.85
N VAL A 88 6.11 36.16 12.68
CA VAL A 88 7.56 36.36 12.54
C VAL A 88 8.19 35.12 11.93
N GLU A 89 9.03 35.34 10.91
CA GLU A 89 9.84 34.28 10.31
C GLU A 89 11.00 33.95 11.26
N PRO A 90 11.13 32.71 11.75
CA PRO A 90 12.19 32.33 12.65
C PRO A 90 13.55 32.42 11.96
N GLU A 91 14.57 32.75 12.73
CA GLU A 91 15.94 32.83 12.25
C GLU A 91 16.36 31.50 11.60
N GLY A 92 16.80 31.54 10.34
CA GLY A 92 17.15 30.34 9.57
C GLY A 92 16.06 29.80 8.65
N CYS A 93 14.94 30.48 8.42
CA CYS A 93 14.12 30.29 7.22
C CYS A 93 14.50 31.36 6.18
N PRO A 94 14.67 31.06 4.88
CA PRO A 94 14.49 29.79 4.15
C PRO A 94 15.79 28.96 4.03
N ASN A 95 16.58 28.82 5.11
CA ASN A 95 17.80 28.01 5.06
C ASN A 95 17.45 26.51 5.05
N PRO A 96 18.03 25.68 4.17
CA PRO A 96 17.85 24.23 4.17
C PRO A 96 18.26 23.51 5.48
N SER A 97 18.90 24.21 6.41
CA SER A 97 19.22 23.73 7.75
C SER A 97 18.22 24.15 8.84
N CYS A 98 16.97 24.45 8.49
CA CYS A 98 15.97 24.93 9.45
C CYS A 98 15.54 23.82 10.44
N PRO A 99 15.81 23.95 11.75
CA PRO A 99 15.41 22.96 12.74
C PRO A 99 13.91 23.05 13.08
N VAL A 100 13.20 24.07 12.62
CA VAL A 100 11.75 24.20 12.81
C VAL A 100 11.04 23.33 11.79
N ILE A 101 10.07 22.53 12.26
CA ILE A 101 9.21 21.73 11.38
C ILE A 101 8.18 22.66 10.74
N CYS A 102 8.27 22.86 9.44
CA CYS A 102 7.31 23.56 8.60
C CYS A 102 7.27 22.90 7.20
N GLY A 103 6.28 23.26 6.39
CA GLY A 103 6.06 22.70 5.05
C GLY A 103 6.96 23.29 3.97
N THR A 104 8.06 23.94 4.33
CA THR A 104 9.04 24.40 3.34
C THR A 104 9.90 23.22 2.86
N PRO A 105 10.30 23.21 1.58
CA PRO A 105 11.19 22.17 1.04
C PRO A 105 12.43 21.89 1.90
N GLY A 106 13.08 22.96 2.39
CA GLY A 106 14.26 22.85 3.25
C GLY A 106 13.97 22.16 4.59
N SER A 107 12.86 22.50 5.25
CA SER A 107 12.48 21.88 6.53
C SER A 107 12.10 20.40 6.35
N MET A 108 11.41 20.05 5.26
CA MET A 108 11.11 18.65 4.91
C MET A 108 12.38 17.83 4.71
N CYS A 109 13.41 18.40 4.06
CA CYS A 109 14.70 17.74 3.87
C CYS A 109 15.50 17.61 5.17
N TYR A 110 15.46 18.63 6.03
CA TYR A 110 16.13 18.61 7.33
C TYR A 110 15.52 17.55 8.25
N HIS A 111 14.19 17.48 8.32
CA HIS A 111 13.44 16.48 9.10
C HIS A 111 13.03 15.27 8.25
N TYR A 112 13.86 14.87 7.28
CA TYR A 112 13.50 13.80 6.34
C TYR A 112 13.10 12.50 7.05
N ASP A 113 13.79 12.14 8.14
CA ASP A 113 13.52 10.91 8.88
C ASP A 113 12.07 10.89 9.41
N LYS A 114 11.52 12.05 9.82
CA LYS A 114 10.10 12.18 10.22
C LYS A 114 9.15 12.12 9.03
N LEU A 115 9.54 12.72 7.90
CA LEU A 115 8.76 12.65 6.67
C LEU A 115 8.64 11.21 6.20
N GLU A 116 9.74 10.48 6.23
CA GLU A 116 9.84 9.07 5.86
C GLU A 116 8.97 8.19 6.78
N ASP A 117 9.08 8.39 8.10
CA ASP A 117 8.25 7.72 9.10
C ASP A 117 6.75 7.94 8.86
N LEU A 118 6.34 9.19 8.61
CA LEU A 118 4.93 9.51 8.36
C LEU A 118 4.42 8.85 7.07
N ALA A 119 5.20 8.91 5.99
CA ALA A 119 4.84 8.29 4.73
C ALA A 119 4.75 6.75 4.86
N PHE A 120 5.71 6.13 5.54
CA PHE A 120 5.69 4.69 5.80
C PHE A 120 4.49 4.28 6.66
N ASN A 121 4.19 5.01 7.73
CA ASN A 121 3.05 4.73 8.59
C ASN A 121 1.72 4.83 7.83
N ALA A 122 1.59 5.81 6.92
CA ALA A 122 0.41 5.94 6.06
C ALA A 122 0.25 4.70 5.15
N VAL A 123 1.32 4.31 4.45
CA VAL A 123 1.35 3.12 3.58
C VAL A 123 1.02 1.83 4.36
N HIS A 124 1.65 1.66 5.52
CA HIS A 124 1.43 0.53 6.40
C HIS A 124 -0.02 0.47 6.91
N SER A 125 -0.59 1.61 7.32
CA SER A 125 -1.98 1.74 7.77
C SER A 125 -2.96 1.34 6.67
N ILE A 126 -2.74 1.80 5.43
CA ILE A 126 -3.57 1.40 4.28
C ILE A 126 -3.54 -0.11 4.07
N LEU A 127 -2.35 -0.71 4.02
CA LEU A 127 -2.21 -2.15 3.88
C LEU A 127 -2.95 -2.89 4.99
N TYR A 128 -2.73 -2.48 6.25
CA TYR A 128 -3.41 -3.09 7.39
C TYR A 128 -4.93 -3.01 7.27
N ASN A 129 -5.48 -1.89 6.81
CA ASN A 129 -6.92 -1.68 6.67
C ASN A 129 -7.53 -2.51 5.54
N ILE A 130 -6.88 -2.57 4.36
CA ILE A 130 -7.43 -3.30 3.21
C ILE A 130 -7.32 -4.82 3.39
N THR A 131 -6.41 -5.30 4.23
CA THR A 131 -6.21 -6.74 4.52
C THR A 131 -7.07 -7.26 5.66
N GLN A 132 -7.79 -6.40 6.38
CA GLN A 132 -8.71 -6.82 7.42
C GLN A 132 -9.81 -7.74 6.86
N PRO A 133 -10.19 -8.82 7.56
CA PRO A 133 -11.31 -9.68 7.13
C PRO A 133 -12.64 -8.93 6.99
N THR A 134 -12.82 -7.83 7.72
CA THR A 134 -14.00 -6.96 7.66
C THR A 134 -14.00 -6.01 6.46
N SER A 135 -12.88 -5.87 5.75
CA SER A 135 -12.75 -5.00 4.59
C SER A 135 -13.56 -5.54 3.39
N PRO A 136 -14.32 -4.70 2.67
CA PRO A 136 -15.01 -5.12 1.46
C PRO A 136 -14.03 -5.60 0.38
N VAL A 137 -12.81 -5.04 0.35
CA VAL A 137 -11.75 -5.43 -0.61
C VAL A 137 -11.26 -6.84 -0.32
N PHE A 138 -11.07 -7.18 0.96
CA PHE A 138 -10.70 -8.53 1.37
C PHE A 138 -11.78 -9.55 0.96
N GLN A 139 -13.06 -9.22 1.16
CA GLN A 139 -14.18 -10.08 0.75
C GLN A 139 -14.22 -10.31 -0.77
N GLN A 140 -13.87 -9.30 -1.58
CA GLN A 140 -13.73 -9.45 -3.03
C GLN A 140 -12.61 -10.41 -3.42
N VAL A 141 -11.43 -10.29 -2.78
CA VAL A 141 -10.31 -11.22 -2.97
C VAL A 141 -10.72 -12.64 -2.59
N TYR A 142 -11.31 -12.82 -1.41
CA TYR A 142 -11.78 -14.11 -0.91
C TYR A 142 -12.74 -14.78 -1.91
N SER A 143 -13.75 -14.06 -2.38
CA SER A 143 -14.71 -14.58 -3.38
C SER A 143 -14.05 -14.94 -4.72
N SER A 144 -12.98 -14.23 -5.11
CA SER A 144 -12.26 -14.47 -6.36
C SER A 144 -11.41 -15.73 -6.28
N ILE A 145 -10.78 -15.97 -5.12
CA ILE A 145 -10.02 -17.19 -4.83
C ILE A 145 -10.96 -18.39 -4.79
N ALA A 146 -12.07 -18.30 -4.06
CA ALA A 146 -13.08 -19.36 -3.96
C ALA A 146 -13.61 -19.78 -5.34
N ARG A 147 -13.95 -18.80 -6.20
CA ARG A 147 -14.38 -19.06 -7.58
C ARG A 147 -13.30 -19.71 -8.45
N SER A 148 -12.04 -19.34 -8.24
CA SER A 148 -10.91 -19.86 -9.03
C SER A 148 -10.63 -21.33 -8.69
N LYS A 149 -10.70 -21.70 -7.41
CA LYS A 149 -10.50 -23.09 -6.97
C LYS A 149 -11.63 -24.01 -7.39
N SER A 150 -12.89 -23.58 -7.21
CA SER A 150 -14.06 -24.36 -7.64
C SER A 150 -14.02 -24.73 -9.14
N ARG A 151 -13.57 -23.81 -10.00
CA ARG A 151 -13.38 -24.10 -11.44
C ARG A 151 -12.32 -25.15 -11.69
N ARG A 152 -11.21 -25.13 -10.95
CA ARG A 152 -10.11 -26.08 -11.08
C ARG A 152 -10.55 -27.49 -10.68
N GLU A 153 -11.27 -27.61 -9.56
CA GLU A 153 -11.84 -28.89 -9.10
C GLU A 153 -12.85 -29.44 -10.10
N THR A 154 -13.76 -28.59 -10.59
CA THR A 154 -14.74 -28.97 -11.63
C THR A 154 -14.04 -29.44 -12.91
N ALA A 155 -12.94 -28.80 -13.30
CA ALA A 155 -12.15 -29.21 -14.45
C ALA A 155 -11.50 -30.58 -14.23
N TYR A 156 -10.89 -30.84 -13.07
CA TYR A 156 -10.33 -32.16 -12.74
C TYR A 156 -11.39 -33.26 -12.74
N MET A 157 -12.60 -32.98 -12.28
CA MET A 157 -13.72 -33.93 -12.32
C MET A 157 -14.18 -34.26 -13.75
N ARG A 158 -14.06 -33.32 -14.70
CA ARG A 158 -14.40 -33.55 -16.11
C ARG A 158 -13.37 -34.40 -16.86
N PHE A 159 -12.13 -34.48 -16.36
CA PHE A 159 -11.07 -35.29 -16.95
C PHE A 159 -10.88 -36.64 -16.26
N GLN A 160 -11.78 -37.06 -15.36
CA GLN A 160 -11.86 -38.47 -15.05
C GLN A 160 -12.30 -39.18 -16.33
N PRO A 161 -11.44 -40.03 -16.94
CA PRO A 161 -11.86 -40.77 -18.10
C PRO A 161 -13.09 -41.55 -17.69
N ARG A 162 -14.19 -41.39 -18.44
CA ARG A 162 -15.24 -42.42 -18.48
C ARG A 162 -14.58 -43.67 -19.05
N ALA A 163 -13.72 -44.33 -18.28
CA ALA A 163 -13.22 -45.66 -18.55
C ALA A 163 -14.33 -46.64 -18.15
N TYR A 164 -15.49 -46.48 -18.76
CA TYR A 164 -16.42 -47.58 -18.98
C TYR A 164 -15.96 -48.23 -20.29
N ALA A 165 -14.92 -49.05 -20.21
CA ALA A 165 -14.76 -50.16 -21.13
C ALA A 165 -15.59 -51.30 -20.52
N PRO A 166 -16.75 -51.67 -21.09
CA PRO A 166 -17.68 -52.61 -20.47
C PRO A 166 -17.10 -54.01 -20.23
N ASP A 167 -16.03 -54.38 -20.94
CA ASP A 167 -15.64 -55.78 -21.11
C ASP A 167 -14.22 -56.12 -20.60
N LEU A 168 -13.61 -55.29 -19.76
CA LEU A 168 -12.31 -55.61 -19.15
C LEU A 168 -12.52 -56.18 -17.73
N PRO A 169 -12.23 -57.49 -17.50
CA PRO A 169 -12.26 -58.08 -16.16
C PRO A 169 -11.05 -57.60 -15.37
N LEU A 170 -11.18 -56.45 -14.70
CA LEU A 170 -10.18 -55.97 -13.75
C LEU A 170 -10.42 -56.63 -12.38
N PRO A 171 -9.40 -57.22 -11.74
CA PRO A 171 -9.54 -58.02 -10.52
C PRO A 171 -9.63 -57.18 -9.22
N PHE A 172 -10.11 -55.94 -9.29
CA PHE A 172 -10.07 -55.01 -8.17
C PHE A 172 -11.47 -54.52 -7.76
N ASP A 173 -12.12 -55.26 -6.86
CA ASP A 173 -13.37 -54.87 -6.19
C ASP A 173 -13.26 -53.58 -5.34
N PHE A 174 -12.04 -53.06 -5.15
CA PHE A 174 -11.78 -51.83 -4.39
C PHE A 174 -12.21 -50.54 -5.11
N MET A 175 -12.55 -50.58 -6.40
CA MET A 175 -12.95 -49.38 -7.18
C MET A 175 -14.47 -49.12 -7.24
N ARG A 176 -15.31 -49.96 -6.61
CA ARG A 176 -16.78 -49.77 -6.63
C ARG A 176 -17.33 -48.93 -5.49
N GLN A 177 -16.51 -48.55 -4.51
CA GLN A 177 -16.98 -47.56 -3.55
C GLN A 177 -16.82 -46.18 -4.21
N PRO A 178 -17.91 -45.44 -4.48
CA PRO A 178 -17.77 -44.04 -4.79
C PRO A 178 -16.98 -43.46 -3.61
N LEU A 179 -15.79 -42.95 -3.89
CA LEU A 179 -15.09 -42.08 -2.95
C LEU A 179 -16.03 -40.90 -2.74
N VAL A 180 -16.92 -41.02 -1.76
CA VAL A 180 -17.64 -39.90 -1.21
C VAL A 180 -16.55 -39.11 -0.51
N ILE A 181 -15.85 -38.28 -1.29
CA ILE A 181 -15.02 -37.19 -0.77
C ILE A 181 -16.04 -36.23 -0.15
N ARG A 182 -16.52 -36.62 1.03
CA ARG A 182 -17.39 -35.86 1.91
C ARG A 182 -16.52 -34.99 2.81
N SER A 183 -15.40 -34.47 2.28
CA SER A 183 -15.04 -33.13 2.72
C SER A 183 -16.16 -32.27 2.15
N THR A 184 -17.13 -31.93 3.01
CA THR A 184 -18.11 -30.91 2.67
C THR A 184 -17.35 -29.75 2.08
N LEU A 185 -17.83 -29.22 0.95
CA LEU A 185 -17.23 -28.07 0.30
C LEU A 185 -16.88 -27.00 1.36
N ASP A 186 -17.75 -26.85 2.35
CA ASP A 186 -17.60 -26.02 3.55
C ASP A 186 -16.30 -26.26 4.36
N ASP A 187 -15.80 -27.49 4.50
CA ASP A 187 -14.57 -27.80 5.26
C ASP A 187 -13.31 -27.34 4.50
N LEU A 188 -13.30 -27.50 3.17
CA LEU A 188 -12.24 -26.97 2.31
C LEU A 188 -12.24 -25.44 2.32
N TYR A 189 -13.45 -24.84 2.33
CA TYR A 189 -13.62 -23.39 2.38
C TYR A 189 -13.19 -22.80 3.73
N ALA A 190 -13.51 -23.45 4.85
CA ALA A 190 -13.09 -23.02 6.19
C ALA A 190 -11.57 -23.03 6.36
N ARG A 191 -10.89 -24.07 5.86
CA ARG A 191 -9.42 -24.17 5.91
C ARG A 191 -8.72 -23.15 5.01
N ASP A 192 -9.33 -22.83 3.87
CA ASP A 192 -8.80 -21.82 2.95
C ASP A 192 -8.98 -20.39 3.47
N SER A 193 -10.07 -20.13 4.20
CA SER A 193 -10.31 -18.84 4.84
C SER A 193 -9.23 -18.50 5.86
N SER A 194 -8.88 -19.44 6.75
CA SER A 194 -7.85 -19.21 7.76
C SER A 194 -6.48 -18.92 7.15
N ARG A 195 -6.11 -19.64 6.08
CA ARG A 195 -4.83 -19.41 5.38
C ARG A 195 -4.81 -18.07 4.66
N LEU A 196 -5.92 -17.63 4.06
CA LEU A 196 -5.98 -16.32 3.42
C LEU A 196 -5.85 -15.20 4.46
N THR A 197 -6.51 -15.33 5.61
CA THR A 197 -6.40 -14.38 6.71
C THR A 197 -4.98 -14.31 7.27
N GLU A 198 -4.30 -15.46 7.41
CA GLU A 198 -2.90 -15.51 7.82
C GLU A 198 -2.01 -14.77 6.81
N ILE A 199 -2.13 -15.08 5.51
CA ILE A 199 -1.36 -14.42 4.46
C ILE A 199 -1.67 -12.92 4.39
N SER A 200 -2.94 -12.53 4.49
CA SER A 200 -3.33 -11.12 4.40
C SER A 200 -2.85 -10.31 5.60
N SER A 201 -2.92 -10.87 6.81
CA SER A 201 -2.33 -10.25 8.00
C SER A 201 -0.80 -10.21 7.93
N GLY A 202 -0.19 -11.18 7.22
CA GLY A 202 1.24 -11.22 6.93
C GLY A 202 1.73 -10.15 5.96
N LEU A 203 0.87 -9.57 5.12
CA LEU A 203 1.28 -8.55 4.12
C LEU A 203 1.88 -7.30 4.78
N SER A 204 1.26 -6.80 5.85
CA SER A 204 1.77 -5.63 6.56
C SER A 204 3.08 -5.93 7.28
N LEU A 205 3.23 -7.14 7.83
CA LEU A 205 4.46 -7.62 8.46
C LEU A 205 5.58 -7.81 7.44
N GLU A 206 5.27 -8.32 6.25
CA GLU A 206 6.25 -8.50 5.18
C GLU A 206 6.73 -7.15 4.64
N LEU A 207 5.86 -6.14 4.56
CA LEU A 207 6.28 -4.76 4.27
C LEU A 207 7.26 -4.25 5.33
N GLN A 208 6.93 -4.37 6.62
CA GLN A 208 7.83 -3.96 7.72
C GLN A 208 9.19 -4.65 7.60
N LYS A 209 9.18 -5.97 7.38
CA LYS A 209 10.40 -6.77 7.22
C LYS A 209 11.23 -6.33 6.01
N LYS A 210 10.62 -6.08 4.85
CA LYS A 210 11.33 -5.61 3.65
C LYS A 210 11.94 -4.23 3.84
N CYS A 211 11.26 -3.36 4.58
CA CYS A 211 11.75 -2.04 4.93
C CYS A 211 12.65 -2.01 6.16
N GLY A 212 12.87 -3.13 6.86
CA GLY A 212 13.63 -3.16 8.11
C GLY A 212 13.03 -2.27 9.20
N TYR A 213 11.71 -2.08 9.21
CA TYR A 213 11.03 -1.25 10.18
C TYR A 213 10.79 -2.02 11.48
N GLU A 214 11.33 -1.52 12.58
CA GLU A 214 11.12 -2.08 13.92
C GLU A 214 10.24 -1.15 14.78
N PRO A 215 8.99 -1.53 15.09
CA PRO A 215 8.07 -0.65 15.85
C PRO A 215 8.54 -0.35 17.28
N HIS A 216 9.42 -1.20 17.85
CA HIS A 216 9.92 -1.08 19.23
C HIS A 216 11.45 -0.93 19.31
N GLY A 217 12.13 -0.73 18.17
CA GLY A 217 13.58 -0.55 18.12
C GLY A 217 14.00 0.82 18.66
N SER A 218 15.21 0.89 19.22
CA SER A 218 15.83 2.17 19.64
C SER A 218 16.17 3.11 18.47
N LYS A 219 16.12 2.58 17.24
CA LYS A 219 16.24 3.35 15.99
C LYS A 219 14.97 3.15 15.17
N LYS A 220 14.20 4.24 15.02
CA LYS A 220 13.07 4.32 14.09
C LYS A 220 13.56 4.63 12.68
N ASP A 221 14.65 3.99 12.27
CA ASP A 221 15.22 4.24 10.97
C ASP A 221 14.70 3.15 10.03
N LEU A 222 14.07 3.58 8.94
CA LEU A 222 13.80 2.68 7.83
C LEU A 222 15.12 2.16 7.28
N GLY A 223 15.16 0.86 6.98
CA GLY A 223 16.31 0.23 6.36
C GLY A 223 16.63 0.87 5.01
N SER A 224 17.87 0.71 4.54
CA SER A 224 18.38 1.31 3.31
C SER A 224 17.58 1.01 2.03
N ARG A 225 16.68 0.03 2.07
CA ARG A 225 15.79 -0.32 0.94
C ARG A 225 14.58 0.59 0.81
N CYS A 226 14.14 1.22 1.90
CA CYS A 226 12.98 2.10 1.93
C CYS A 226 13.33 3.56 2.21
N SER A 227 14.62 3.86 2.39
CA SER A 227 15.11 5.23 2.54
C SER A 227 15.70 5.78 1.24
N TRP A 228 15.14 6.92 0.82
CA TRP A 228 15.50 7.64 -0.41
C TRP A 228 15.89 9.10 -0.11
N LYS A 229 16.48 9.34 1.07
CA LYS A 229 16.78 10.69 1.58
C LYS A 229 17.48 11.57 0.55
N LYS A 230 18.52 11.05 -0.10
CA LYS A 230 19.31 11.84 -1.06
C LYS A 230 18.47 12.22 -2.29
N GLU A 231 17.78 11.26 -2.88
CA GLU A 231 16.97 11.43 -4.08
C GLU A 231 15.75 12.31 -3.81
N MET A 232 15.03 12.05 -2.71
CA MET A 232 13.84 12.81 -2.34
C MET A 232 14.18 14.23 -1.91
N CYS A 233 15.23 14.45 -1.13
CA CYS A 233 15.64 15.82 -0.81
C CYS A 233 16.02 16.59 -2.08
N SER A 234 16.75 15.96 -3.01
CA SER A 234 17.09 16.59 -4.30
C SER A 234 15.86 16.90 -5.16
N PHE A 235 14.78 16.15 -5.01
CA PHE A 235 13.51 16.39 -5.71
C PHE A 235 12.70 17.50 -5.02
N ILE A 236 12.52 17.42 -3.71
CA ILE A 236 11.75 18.38 -2.90
C ILE A 236 12.34 19.79 -3.03
N LEU A 237 13.68 19.92 -3.04
CA LEU A 237 14.35 21.22 -3.18
C LEU A 237 14.19 21.88 -4.56
N GLN A 238 13.54 21.24 -5.52
CA GLN A 238 13.18 21.86 -6.81
C GLN A 238 11.94 22.76 -6.69
N TYR A 239 11.15 22.61 -5.62
CA TYR A 239 10.01 23.47 -5.36
C TYR A 239 10.44 24.81 -4.76
N PRO A 240 9.81 25.92 -5.17
CA PRO A 240 10.11 27.26 -4.66
C PRO A 240 9.63 27.49 -3.23
#